data_AF-A0A2V7HDU3-F1
#
_entry.id   AF-A0A2V7HDU3-F1
#
_cell.length_a   1.000
_cell.length_b   1.000
_cell.length_c   1.000
_cell.angle_alpha   90.00
_cell.angle_beta   90.00
_cell.angle_gamma   90.00
#
_symmetry.space_group_name_H-M   'P 1'
#
loop_
_entity.id
_entity.type
_entity.pdbx_description
1 polymer ?
#
loop_
_entity_poly.entity_id
_entity_poly.type
_entity_poly.pdbx_seq_one_letter_code
_entity_poly.pdbx_strand_id
1 'polypeptide(L)'
;MSLKRRGRLRGCCGMVGATTIGEALGRAAARTATEDGRLPAVSPAELGYLDLELWLLAAPHPIPARGEARREHVIVGRHGLVVRRGQAGGLLLPGVAVEAGLDAEGFLEQVCIKATLSPTAWKEADVDVSTFEAHVIGGPFDPDVAATLAPAPPRVTADGLARLTAHCADNLVALARRRHPSCYSLQAPDGTVHAISLAVSEPDGVELTRLSRLSLRPGLPLQATLFGLVEQAAEALAANALEADGAGRLRVDLTIMWDPAMHGTAHEPDLRGFDPAGHALLVLEGAKTAWRYDPRASAESLLAAVADAANVRDPHAAVVVGLAAASTEPCPAVADVLRAQRGPSVRPPAVAGAFYPAAAADLSRVVDGLLAGAGRAGEPRAAIMVPHAALRYSGRIAAAVYARVAIPDVVIVLAPRHHRLGADWAVAPHETWSLPGGAVASDPVLARELAEAIADLELDAAAHEREHAIEVQLPLIARLAPHARVVGIALGTGDAERCHRFATGLAQVLRARRERPLLVISTDLNHYASDAENRRLDAIALDSIERLDAGDVYRTVRERKISMCGLLPAVVVLDTLQQLGVPRHGQRLGYATSADAGADAGRVVGYAGMLFG
;
A
#
# COMPACT_ATOMS: atom_id res chain seq x y z
N MET A 1 3.50 14.62 -26.72
CA MET A 1 2.07 14.96 -26.64
C MET A 1 1.56 14.44 -25.31
N SER A 2 0.64 15.16 -24.68
CA SER A 2 0.04 14.76 -23.43
C SER A 2 -1.47 14.98 -23.48
N LEU A 3 -2.21 14.06 -22.88
CA LEU A 3 -3.64 14.16 -22.63
C LEU A 3 -3.84 14.29 -21.13
N LYS A 4 -4.72 15.20 -20.72
CA LYS A 4 -5.07 15.43 -19.31
C LYS A 4 -6.59 15.46 -19.16
N ARG A 5 -7.11 15.10 -17.99
CA ARG A 5 -8.51 15.31 -17.61
C ARG A 5 -8.51 16.14 -16.33
N ARG A 6 -9.01 17.39 -16.40
CA ARG A 6 -8.91 18.36 -15.28
C ARG A 6 -7.47 18.44 -14.71
N GLY A 7 -6.49 18.60 -15.59
CA GLY A 7 -5.08 18.67 -15.20
C GLY A 7 -4.41 17.34 -14.82
N ARG A 8 -5.17 16.25 -14.59
CA ARG A 8 -4.60 14.92 -14.29
C ARG A 8 -4.22 14.18 -15.55
N LEU A 9 -3.06 13.54 -15.55
CA LEU A 9 -2.52 12.89 -16.75
C LEU A 9 -3.35 11.67 -17.20
N ARG A 10 -3.73 11.63 -18.49
CA ARG A 10 -4.33 10.48 -19.18
C ARG A 10 -3.43 9.80 -20.19
N GLY A 11 -2.36 10.44 -20.60
CA GLY A 11 -1.33 9.81 -21.41
C GLY A 11 -0.25 10.82 -21.72
N CYS A 12 1.00 10.39 -21.77
CA CYS A 12 2.10 11.21 -22.25
C CYS A 12 3.08 10.34 -23.03
N CYS A 13 3.06 10.47 -24.35
CA CYS A 13 4.06 9.88 -25.21
C CYS A 13 4.65 10.94 -26.13
N GLY A 14 5.98 10.94 -26.19
CA GLY A 14 6.76 11.76 -27.11
C GLY A 14 7.36 10.93 -28.22
N MET A 15 7.72 11.59 -29.30
CA MET A 15 8.58 11.04 -30.33
C MET A 15 9.70 12.03 -30.66
N VAL A 16 10.89 11.50 -30.94
CA VAL A 16 12.06 12.26 -31.38
C VAL A 16 12.68 11.47 -32.52
N GLY A 17 12.95 12.11 -33.67
CA GLY A 17 13.55 11.44 -34.83
C GLY A 17 13.30 12.17 -36.16
N ALA A 18 13.95 11.70 -37.22
CA ALA A 18 13.84 12.26 -38.57
C ALA A 18 12.60 11.71 -39.29
N THR A 19 11.46 12.37 -39.12
CA THR A 19 10.21 12.11 -39.84
C THR A 19 9.51 13.45 -40.09
N THR A 20 8.50 13.47 -40.96
CA THR A 20 7.71 14.68 -41.16
C THR A 20 6.89 14.99 -39.90
N ILE A 21 6.58 16.27 -39.67
CA ILE A 21 5.77 16.68 -38.49
C ILE A 21 4.40 15.99 -38.49
N GLY A 22 3.77 15.79 -39.67
CA GLY A 22 2.48 15.12 -39.79
C GLY A 22 2.51 13.66 -39.34
N GLU A 23 3.50 12.88 -39.80
CA GLU A 23 3.70 11.50 -39.35
C GLU A 23 4.07 11.43 -37.87
N ALA A 24 4.92 12.35 -37.40
CA ALA A 24 5.30 12.44 -36.00
C ALA A 24 4.08 12.69 -35.11
N LEU A 25 3.19 13.60 -35.53
CA LEU A 25 1.97 13.94 -34.83
C LEU A 25 1.02 12.75 -34.77
N GLY A 26 0.72 12.11 -35.90
CA GLY A 26 -0.17 10.95 -35.94
C GLY A 26 0.29 9.79 -35.07
N ARG A 27 1.59 9.48 -35.10
CA ARG A 27 2.18 8.45 -34.23
C ARG A 27 2.19 8.88 -32.77
N ALA A 28 2.60 10.11 -32.44
CA ALA A 28 2.57 10.59 -31.05
C ALA A 28 1.13 10.58 -30.49
N ALA A 29 0.14 10.89 -31.34
CA ALA A 29 -1.27 10.83 -31.00
C ALA A 29 -1.73 9.41 -30.63
N ALA A 30 -1.51 8.45 -31.53
CA ALA A 30 -1.84 7.06 -31.30
C ALA A 30 -1.17 6.52 -30.01
N ARG A 31 0.15 6.73 -29.87
CA ARG A 31 0.91 6.24 -28.72
C ARG A 31 0.45 6.84 -27.40
N THR A 32 0.15 8.14 -27.37
CA THR A 32 -0.32 8.80 -26.14
C THR A 32 -1.69 8.28 -25.73
N ALA A 33 -2.55 7.94 -26.70
CA ALA A 33 -3.87 7.40 -26.43
C ALA A 33 -3.85 5.91 -26.03
N THR A 34 -2.93 5.10 -26.56
CA THR A 34 -3.01 3.62 -26.42
C THR A 34 -1.79 2.93 -25.80
N GLU A 35 -0.63 3.60 -25.74
CA GLU A 35 0.65 2.96 -25.38
C GLU A 35 1.31 3.51 -24.10
N ASP A 36 0.73 4.50 -23.40
CA ASP A 36 1.31 4.97 -22.13
C ASP A 36 1.28 3.84 -21.09
N GLY A 37 2.46 3.40 -20.68
CA GLY A 37 2.57 2.21 -19.85
C GLY A 37 2.01 2.35 -18.42
N ARG A 38 1.70 3.56 -18.00
CA ARG A 38 1.28 3.83 -16.62
C ARG A 38 -0.24 3.85 -16.48
N LEU A 39 -0.96 3.96 -17.59
CA LEU A 39 -2.39 4.24 -17.61
C LEU A 39 -3.10 3.28 -18.58
N PRO A 40 -4.38 2.96 -18.36
CA PRO A 40 -5.17 2.27 -19.37
C PRO A 40 -5.30 3.14 -20.63
N ALA A 41 -5.52 2.48 -21.78
CA ALA A 41 -5.80 3.17 -23.02
C ALA A 41 -6.96 4.15 -22.86
N VAL A 42 -6.92 5.27 -23.57
CA VAL A 42 -7.96 6.30 -23.54
C VAL A 42 -9.22 5.76 -24.17
N SER A 43 -10.32 5.76 -23.41
CA SER A 43 -11.63 5.38 -23.93
C SER A 43 -12.12 6.47 -24.90
N PRO A 44 -12.74 6.09 -26.03
CA PRO A 44 -13.42 7.07 -26.89
C PRO A 44 -14.45 7.93 -26.12
N ALA A 45 -15.09 7.36 -25.09
CA ALA A 45 -16.12 8.04 -24.30
C ALA A 45 -15.56 9.18 -23.42
N GLU A 46 -14.27 9.17 -23.08
CA GLU A 46 -13.67 10.25 -22.29
C GLU A 46 -13.00 11.34 -23.13
N LEU A 47 -12.80 11.14 -24.45
CA LEU A 47 -12.06 12.06 -25.33
C LEU A 47 -12.57 13.50 -25.27
N GLY A 48 -13.89 13.69 -25.33
CA GLY A 48 -14.53 15.02 -25.28
C GLY A 48 -14.36 15.77 -23.95
N TYR A 49 -13.77 15.12 -22.94
CA TYR A 49 -13.49 15.70 -21.62
C TYR A 49 -12.00 15.85 -21.34
N LEU A 50 -11.13 15.54 -22.32
CA LEU A 50 -9.69 15.66 -22.18
C LEU A 50 -9.18 17.00 -22.71
N ASP A 51 -8.09 17.47 -22.11
CA ASP A 51 -7.25 18.54 -22.61
C ASP A 51 -6.06 17.92 -23.35
N LEU A 52 -5.72 18.49 -24.51
CA LEU A 52 -4.56 18.13 -25.29
C LEU A 52 -3.44 19.15 -25.06
N GLU A 53 -2.21 18.65 -24.94
CA GLU A 53 -1.00 19.46 -24.88
C GLU A 53 0.07 18.88 -25.81
N LEU A 54 0.42 19.63 -26.85
CA LEU A 54 1.39 19.26 -27.87
C LEU A 54 2.63 20.14 -27.74
N TRP A 55 3.78 19.50 -27.51
CA TRP A 55 5.09 20.15 -27.49
C TRP A 55 5.82 19.88 -28.81
N LEU A 56 6.05 20.93 -29.59
CA LEU A 56 6.87 20.89 -30.80
C LEU A 56 8.30 21.28 -30.42
N LEU A 57 9.23 20.33 -30.53
CA LEU A 57 10.60 20.51 -30.07
C LEU A 57 11.47 21.01 -31.22
N ALA A 58 12.22 22.09 -30.99
CA ALA A 58 13.28 22.50 -31.91
C ALA A 58 14.44 21.50 -31.87
N ALA A 59 15.31 21.55 -32.89
CA ALA A 59 16.52 20.75 -32.90
C ALA A 59 17.39 21.08 -31.66
N PRO A 60 17.91 20.05 -30.96
CA PRO A 60 18.76 20.28 -29.80
C PRO A 60 20.12 20.86 -30.20
N HIS A 61 20.54 21.89 -29.47
CA HIS A 61 21.82 22.57 -29.60
C HIS A 61 22.77 22.08 -28.48
N PRO A 62 23.92 21.47 -28.81
CA PRO A 62 24.89 21.04 -27.80
C PRO A 62 25.38 22.20 -26.93
N ILE A 63 25.53 21.97 -25.63
CA ILE A 63 26.19 22.90 -24.72
C ILE A 63 27.71 22.74 -24.89
N PRO A 64 28.44 23.78 -25.34
CA PRO A 64 29.89 23.66 -25.56
C PRO A 64 30.70 23.62 -24.25
N ALA A 65 30.12 24.13 -23.16
CA ALA A 65 30.75 24.12 -21.84
C ALA A 65 30.83 22.72 -21.21
N ARG A 66 31.75 22.56 -20.26
CA ARG A 66 31.99 21.31 -19.50
C ARG A 66 31.93 21.56 -18.01
N GLY A 67 31.69 20.50 -17.23
CA GLY A 67 31.61 20.60 -15.78
C GLY A 67 30.56 21.62 -15.34
N GLU A 68 30.86 22.32 -14.25
CA GLU A 68 29.99 23.29 -13.61
C GLU A 68 29.54 24.46 -14.51
N ALA A 69 30.33 24.80 -15.52
CA ALA A 69 30.05 25.91 -16.44
C ALA A 69 28.80 25.64 -17.31
N ARG A 70 28.35 24.39 -17.43
CA ARG A 70 27.12 24.05 -18.16
C ARG A 70 25.88 24.75 -17.57
N ARG A 71 25.88 25.11 -16.28
CA ARG A 71 24.77 25.83 -15.62
C ARG A 71 24.46 27.16 -16.28
N GLU A 72 25.49 27.88 -16.73
CA GLU A 72 25.35 29.22 -17.33
C GLU A 72 24.65 29.18 -18.71
N HIS A 73 24.56 28.00 -19.33
CA HIS A 73 23.90 27.79 -20.62
C HIS A 73 22.44 27.35 -20.49
N VAL A 74 21.94 27.14 -19.28
CA VAL A 74 20.58 26.66 -19.01
C VAL A 74 19.71 27.80 -18.49
N ILE A 75 18.76 28.24 -19.30
CA ILE A 75 17.77 29.25 -18.92
C ILE A 75 16.49 28.51 -18.55
N VAL A 76 16.19 28.44 -17.25
CA VAL A 76 14.98 27.80 -16.70
C VAL A 76 13.73 28.46 -17.30
N GLY A 77 12.74 27.64 -17.67
CA GLY A 77 11.49 28.07 -18.31
C GLY A 77 11.60 28.36 -19.81
N ARG A 78 12.81 28.47 -20.36
CA ARG A 78 13.04 28.62 -21.80
C ARG A 78 13.63 27.36 -22.44
N HIS A 79 14.67 26.81 -21.85
CA HIS A 79 15.37 25.64 -22.39
C HIS A 79 14.77 24.34 -21.84
N GLY A 80 14.55 23.36 -22.72
CA GLY A 80 14.50 21.94 -22.38
C GLY A 80 15.89 21.33 -22.46
N LEU A 81 16.10 20.18 -21.83
CA LEU A 81 17.39 19.51 -21.74
C LEU A 81 17.33 18.11 -22.33
N VAL A 82 18.39 17.73 -23.04
CA VAL A 82 18.67 16.36 -23.47
C VAL A 82 20.03 15.96 -22.93
N VAL A 83 20.10 14.80 -22.29
CA VAL A 83 21.35 14.18 -21.85
C VAL A 83 21.50 12.82 -22.50
N ARG A 84 22.70 12.49 -22.96
CA ARG A 84 23.05 11.16 -23.50
C ARG A 84 24.40 10.69 -23.00
N ARG A 85 24.49 9.40 -22.67
CA ARG A 85 25.73 8.66 -22.41
C ARG A 85 25.60 7.24 -22.96
N GLY A 86 26.23 6.94 -24.09
CA GLY A 86 26.05 5.66 -24.79
C GLY A 86 24.58 5.42 -25.16
N GLN A 87 23.97 4.35 -24.63
CA GLN A 87 22.55 4.01 -24.83
C GLN A 87 21.62 4.68 -23.80
N ALA A 88 22.16 5.23 -22.71
CA ALA A 88 21.38 5.92 -21.70
C ALA A 88 21.06 7.35 -22.17
N GLY A 89 19.81 7.78 -21.98
CA GLY A 89 19.41 9.12 -22.38
C GLY A 89 18.14 9.60 -21.69
N GLY A 90 18.07 10.90 -21.47
CA GLY A 90 16.96 11.58 -20.80
C GLY A 90 16.62 12.87 -21.52
N LEU A 91 15.32 13.22 -21.51
CA LEU A 91 14.82 14.48 -22.05
C LEU A 91 13.82 15.08 -21.07
N LEU A 92 14.00 16.35 -20.71
CA LEU A 92 13.02 17.13 -19.95
C LEU A 92 12.59 18.37 -20.74
N LEU A 93 11.29 18.67 -20.68
CA LEU A 93 10.69 19.82 -21.36
C LEU A 93 10.96 21.13 -20.60
N PRO A 94 10.94 22.30 -21.26
CA PRO A 94 11.19 23.59 -20.62
C PRO A 94 10.32 23.88 -19.38
N GLY A 95 9.06 23.44 -19.39
CA GLY A 95 8.11 23.68 -18.29
C GLY A 95 8.43 22.91 -17.00
N VAL A 96 9.15 21.79 -17.08
CA VAL A 96 9.38 20.90 -15.93
C VAL A 96 10.12 21.61 -14.80
N ALA A 97 11.15 22.39 -15.13
CA ALA A 97 11.93 23.11 -14.13
C ALA A 97 11.10 24.18 -13.40
N VAL A 98 10.18 24.85 -14.12
CA VAL A 98 9.30 25.87 -13.54
C VAL A 98 8.26 25.22 -12.62
N GLU A 99 7.62 24.15 -13.07
CA GLU A 99 6.62 23.40 -12.30
C GLU A 99 7.19 22.82 -11.01
N ALA A 100 8.44 22.33 -11.06
CA ALA A 100 9.11 21.72 -9.92
C ALA A 100 9.94 22.71 -9.07
N GLY A 101 9.95 24.01 -9.41
CA GLY A 101 10.72 25.02 -8.68
C GLY A 101 12.25 24.80 -8.71
N LEU A 102 12.76 24.20 -9.79
CA LEU A 102 14.18 23.86 -9.95
C LEU A 102 14.97 25.03 -10.51
N ASP A 103 16.20 25.21 -10.03
CA ASP A 103 17.21 26.03 -10.67
C ASP A 103 17.92 25.25 -11.81
N ALA A 104 18.87 25.90 -12.47
CA ALA A 104 19.61 25.31 -13.58
C ALA A 104 20.37 24.02 -13.19
N GLU A 105 20.93 23.96 -11.98
CA GLU A 105 21.66 22.80 -11.47
C GLU A 105 20.70 21.66 -11.17
N GLY A 106 19.65 21.92 -10.39
CA GLY A 106 18.61 20.93 -10.10
C GLY A 106 17.98 20.39 -11.39
N PHE A 107 17.81 21.22 -12.42
CA PHE A 107 17.27 20.76 -13.69
C PHE A 107 18.22 19.82 -14.46
N LEU A 108 19.52 20.12 -14.47
CA LEU A 108 20.56 19.26 -15.02
C LEU A 108 20.66 17.92 -14.26
N GLU A 109 20.51 17.95 -12.95
CA GLU A 109 20.48 16.74 -12.11
C GLU A 109 19.26 15.86 -12.42
N GLN A 110 18.06 16.46 -12.53
CA GLN A 110 16.84 15.71 -12.81
C GLN A 110 16.84 15.05 -14.19
N VAL A 111 17.39 15.70 -15.23
CA VAL A 111 17.50 15.07 -16.56
C VAL A 111 18.49 13.89 -16.53
N CYS A 112 19.55 13.95 -15.71
CA CYS A 112 20.46 12.84 -15.50
C CYS A 112 19.78 11.67 -14.78
N ILE A 113 19.02 11.94 -13.71
CA ILE A 113 18.22 10.94 -13.00
C ILE A 113 17.25 10.26 -13.96
N LYS A 114 16.56 11.04 -14.80
CA LYS A 114 15.66 10.50 -15.83
C LYS A 114 16.38 9.64 -16.86
N ALA A 115 17.63 9.97 -17.18
CA ALA A 115 18.50 9.15 -18.03
C ALA A 115 19.04 7.89 -17.32
N THR A 116 18.68 7.64 -16.05
CA THR A 116 19.24 6.57 -15.21
C THR A 116 20.75 6.75 -14.99
N LEU A 117 21.19 8.00 -14.84
CA LEU A 117 22.58 8.38 -14.56
C LEU A 117 22.70 8.94 -13.13
N SER A 118 23.93 9.07 -12.64
CA SER A 118 24.21 9.83 -11.40
C SER A 118 23.67 11.27 -11.55
N PRO A 119 23.09 11.88 -10.50
CA PRO A 119 22.64 13.28 -10.57
C PRO A 119 23.73 14.23 -11.05
N THR A 120 25.00 13.96 -10.72
CA THR A 120 26.15 14.78 -11.12
C THR A 120 26.75 14.44 -12.48
N ALA A 121 26.18 13.47 -13.22
CA ALA A 121 26.75 12.98 -14.48
C ALA A 121 26.85 14.08 -15.55
N TRP A 122 26.01 15.11 -15.51
CA TRP A 122 26.13 16.26 -16.41
C TRP A 122 27.45 17.05 -16.24
N LYS A 123 28.25 16.79 -15.21
CA LYS A 123 29.59 17.39 -15.05
C LYS A 123 30.67 16.59 -15.80
N GLU A 124 30.39 15.33 -16.14
CA GLU A 124 31.33 14.39 -16.75
C GLU A 124 31.57 14.73 -18.24
N ALA A 125 32.79 14.43 -18.72
CA ALA A 125 33.24 14.81 -20.06
C ALA A 125 32.70 13.89 -21.18
N ASP A 126 32.28 12.68 -20.83
CA ASP A 126 31.70 11.66 -21.73
C ASP A 126 30.16 11.74 -21.79
N VAL A 127 29.57 12.74 -21.15
CA VAL A 127 28.12 13.01 -21.17
C VAL A 127 27.83 14.18 -22.10
N ASP A 128 27.03 13.91 -23.13
CA ASP A 128 26.51 14.91 -24.05
C ASP A 128 25.30 15.60 -23.44
N VAL A 129 25.34 16.93 -23.36
CA VAL A 129 24.24 17.76 -22.86
C VAL A 129 23.87 18.78 -23.93
N SER A 130 22.59 18.82 -24.29
CA SER A 130 22.05 19.78 -25.26
C SER A 130 20.84 20.50 -24.70
N THR A 131 20.67 21.76 -25.10
CA THR A 131 19.44 22.53 -24.87
C THR A 131 18.55 22.52 -26.11
N PHE A 132 17.25 22.67 -25.95
CA PHE A 132 16.34 22.96 -27.05
C PHE A 132 15.26 23.92 -26.58
N GLU A 133 14.66 24.65 -27.49
CA GLU A 133 13.43 25.39 -27.23
C GLU A 133 12.23 24.57 -27.74
N ALA A 134 11.05 24.82 -27.16
CA ALA A 134 9.84 24.14 -27.59
C ALA A 134 8.67 25.10 -27.65
N HIS A 135 7.80 24.88 -28.63
CA HIS A 135 6.52 25.56 -28.73
C HIS A 135 5.42 24.65 -28.20
N VAL A 136 4.57 25.18 -27.33
CA VAL A 136 3.44 24.46 -26.75
C VAL A 136 2.14 24.90 -27.41
N ILE A 137 1.34 23.93 -27.84
CA ILE A 137 -0.02 24.11 -28.33
C ILE A 137 -0.90 23.31 -27.39
N GLY A 138 -1.82 23.96 -26.70
CA GLY A 138 -2.70 23.29 -25.74
C GLY A 138 -4.12 23.84 -25.78
N GLY A 139 -5.07 23.02 -25.36
CA GLY A 139 -6.48 23.38 -25.27
C GLY A 139 -7.36 22.17 -24.99
N PRO A 140 -8.66 22.40 -24.73
CA PRO A 140 -9.64 21.32 -24.64
C PRO A 140 -9.69 20.56 -25.98
N PHE A 141 -9.92 19.25 -25.92
CA PHE A 141 -10.20 18.47 -27.11
C PHE A 141 -11.49 18.97 -27.76
N ASP A 142 -11.51 19.01 -29.09
CA ASP A 142 -12.65 19.54 -29.83
C ASP A 142 -13.89 18.63 -29.62
N PRO A 143 -14.96 19.13 -28.98
CA PRO A 143 -16.14 18.32 -28.69
C PRO A 143 -16.89 17.94 -29.97
N ASP A 144 -16.80 18.72 -31.04
CA ASP A 144 -17.43 18.38 -32.32
C ASP A 144 -16.71 17.19 -32.96
N VAL A 145 -15.37 17.15 -32.88
CA VAL A 145 -14.58 15.98 -33.32
C VAL A 145 -14.94 14.76 -32.48
N ALA A 146 -15.06 14.90 -31.15
CA ALA A 146 -15.47 13.81 -30.28
C ALA A 146 -16.90 13.32 -30.60
N ALA A 147 -17.82 14.23 -30.90
CA ALA A 147 -19.21 13.91 -31.25
C ALA A 147 -19.35 13.21 -32.61
N THR A 148 -18.40 13.40 -33.53
CA THR A 148 -18.38 12.66 -34.81
C THR A 148 -17.99 11.20 -34.69
N LEU A 149 -17.43 10.77 -33.55
CA LEU A 149 -17.10 9.38 -33.31
C LEU A 149 -18.38 8.60 -33.01
N ALA A 150 -18.77 7.72 -33.92
CA ALA A 150 -19.85 6.78 -33.66
C ALA A 150 -19.51 5.95 -32.40
N PRO A 151 -20.46 5.74 -31.47
CA PRO A 151 -20.21 4.87 -30.33
C PRO A 151 -19.82 3.49 -30.84
N ALA A 152 -18.71 2.96 -30.31
CA ALA A 152 -18.27 1.62 -30.66
C ALA A 152 -19.37 0.62 -30.29
N PRO A 153 -19.65 -0.40 -31.14
CA PRO A 153 -20.61 -1.43 -30.79
C PRO A 153 -20.18 -2.11 -29.47
N PRO A 154 -21.14 -2.52 -28.62
CA PRO A 154 -20.82 -3.15 -27.36
C PRO A 154 -20.00 -4.42 -27.60
N ARG A 155 -18.87 -4.53 -26.90
CA ARG A 155 -17.98 -5.70 -27.03
C ARG A 155 -18.70 -7.00 -26.67
N VAL A 156 -19.60 -6.94 -25.69
CA VAL A 156 -20.45 -8.05 -25.29
C VAL A 156 -21.91 -7.61 -25.42
N THR A 157 -22.64 -8.22 -26.34
CA THR A 157 -24.09 -8.01 -26.49
C THR A 157 -24.86 -8.84 -25.46
N ALA A 158 -26.15 -8.55 -25.26
CA ALA A 158 -27.02 -9.35 -24.39
C ALA A 158 -27.02 -10.84 -24.80
N ASP A 159 -27.14 -11.14 -26.10
CA ASP A 159 -27.07 -12.52 -26.61
C ASP A 159 -25.69 -13.16 -26.39
N GLY A 160 -24.61 -12.37 -26.56
CA GLY A 160 -23.26 -12.84 -26.29
C GLY A 160 -23.03 -13.16 -24.81
N LEU A 161 -23.55 -12.33 -23.91
CA LEU A 161 -23.51 -12.54 -22.47
C LEU A 161 -24.31 -13.78 -22.07
N ALA A 162 -25.52 -13.96 -22.63
CA ALA A 162 -26.33 -15.15 -22.40
C ALA A 162 -25.60 -16.43 -22.83
N ARG A 163 -24.93 -16.42 -23.99
CA ARG A 163 -24.11 -17.55 -24.46
C ARG A 163 -22.93 -17.85 -23.53
N LEU A 164 -22.21 -16.83 -23.06
CA LEU A 164 -21.12 -17.02 -22.09
C LEU A 164 -21.64 -17.59 -20.76
N THR A 165 -22.78 -17.09 -20.29
CA THR A 165 -23.39 -17.52 -19.03
C THR A 165 -23.81 -18.99 -19.11
N ALA A 166 -24.52 -19.38 -20.18
CA ALA A 166 -24.88 -20.77 -20.44
C ALA A 166 -23.65 -21.68 -20.53
N HIS A 167 -22.60 -21.23 -21.23
CA HIS A 167 -21.35 -21.97 -21.33
C HIS A 167 -20.66 -22.17 -19.98
N CYS A 168 -20.68 -21.16 -19.10
CA CYS A 168 -20.16 -21.29 -17.74
C CYS A 168 -20.96 -22.30 -16.91
N ALA A 169 -22.29 -22.27 -17.01
CA ALA A 169 -23.16 -23.24 -16.33
C ALA A 169 -22.91 -24.68 -16.81
N ASP A 170 -22.81 -24.90 -18.14
CA ASP A 170 -22.50 -26.21 -18.72
C ASP A 170 -21.15 -26.76 -18.23
N ASN A 171 -20.13 -25.90 -18.19
CA ASN A 171 -18.81 -26.26 -17.69
C ASN A 171 -18.82 -26.58 -16.19
N LEU A 172 -19.59 -25.84 -15.39
CA LEU A 172 -19.74 -26.10 -13.96
C LEU A 172 -20.37 -27.49 -13.72
N VAL A 173 -21.41 -27.83 -14.49
CA VAL A 173 -22.04 -29.16 -14.45
C VAL A 173 -21.07 -30.25 -14.93
N ALA A 174 -20.30 -30.00 -15.98
CA ALA A 174 -19.31 -30.94 -16.49
C ALA A 174 -18.24 -31.24 -15.42
N LEU A 175 -17.68 -30.22 -14.79
CA LEU A 175 -16.68 -30.34 -13.72
C LEU A 175 -17.24 -31.07 -12.51
N ALA A 176 -18.44 -30.74 -12.04
CA ALA A 176 -19.09 -31.42 -10.92
C ALA A 176 -19.30 -32.92 -11.21
N ARG A 177 -19.56 -33.29 -12.46
CA ARG A 177 -19.74 -34.68 -12.92
C ARG A 177 -18.42 -35.34 -13.37
N ARG A 178 -17.26 -34.71 -13.12
CA ARG A 178 -15.93 -35.17 -13.54
C ARG A 178 -15.84 -35.48 -15.05
N ARG A 179 -16.53 -34.68 -15.86
CA ARG A 179 -16.45 -34.69 -17.34
C ARG A 179 -15.48 -33.61 -17.81
N HIS A 180 -15.03 -33.73 -19.05
CA HIS A 180 -14.19 -32.71 -19.67
C HIS A 180 -15.00 -31.43 -19.94
N PRO A 181 -14.64 -30.28 -19.33
CA PRO A 181 -15.23 -28.99 -19.68
C PRO A 181 -14.59 -28.44 -20.97
N SER A 182 -15.21 -27.44 -21.58
CA SER A 182 -14.67 -26.74 -22.76
C SER A 182 -14.20 -25.35 -22.37
N CYS A 183 -12.95 -25.02 -22.66
CA CYS A 183 -12.38 -23.70 -22.35
C CYS A 183 -12.75 -22.60 -23.35
N TYR A 184 -13.46 -22.96 -24.43
CA TYR A 184 -13.81 -22.05 -25.51
C TYR A 184 -15.20 -22.36 -26.09
N SER A 185 -15.90 -21.31 -26.50
CA SER A 185 -17.18 -21.35 -27.21
C SER A 185 -17.10 -20.49 -28.47
N LEU A 186 -17.17 -21.13 -29.64
CA LEU A 186 -17.06 -20.47 -30.96
C LEU A 186 -18.10 -19.37 -31.19
N GLN A 187 -19.28 -19.50 -30.59
CA GLN A 187 -20.40 -18.56 -30.81
C GLN A 187 -20.42 -17.44 -29.77
N ALA A 188 -19.61 -17.52 -28.72
CA ALA A 188 -19.52 -16.53 -27.67
C ALA A 188 -18.47 -15.46 -28.01
N PRO A 189 -18.65 -14.20 -27.54
CA PRO A 189 -17.64 -13.17 -27.74
C PRO A 189 -16.34 -13.51 -27.02
N ASP A 190 -15.23 -12.99 -27.51
CA ASP A 190 -13.91 -13.11 -26.89
C ASP A 190 -13.08 -11.83 -27.10
N GLY A 191 -11.91 -11.77 -26.47
CA GLY A 191 -10.96 -10.66 -26.56
C GLY A 191 -10.60 -10.08 -25.19
N THR A 192 -9.95 -8.92 -25.19
CA THR A 192 -9.50 -8.28 -23.96
C THR A 192 -10.62 -7.52 -23.26
N VAL A 193 -10.86 -7.84 -22.00
CA VAL A 193 -11.73 -7.13 -21.05
C VAL A 193 -10.92 -6.68 -19.84
N HIS A 194 -11.51 -5.97 -18.89
CA HIS A 194 -10.77 -5.40 -17.76
C HIS A 194 -11.27 -5.90 -16.40
N ALA A 195 -12.53 -6.32 -16.30
CA ALA A 195 -13.00 -7.07 -15.15
C ALA A 195 -14.09 -8.08 -15.51
N ILE A 196 -14.11 -9.16 -14.74
CA ILE A 196 -15.09 -10.25 -14.85
C ILE A 196 -15.54 -10.60 -13.43
N SER A 197 -16.83 -10.78 -13.22
CA SER A 197 -17.42 -11.34 -12.01
C SER A 197 -18.30 -12.53 -12.38
N LEU A 198 -18.08 -13.66 -11.71
CA LEU A 198 -18.91 -14.83 -11.80
C LEU A 198 -19.49 -15.11 -10.42
N ALA A 199 -20.82 -15.16 -10.32
CA ALA A 199 -21.53 -15.54 -9.12
C ALA A 199 -22.30 -16.83 -9.38
N VAL A 200 -22.28 -17.72 -8.40
CA VAL A 200 -23.06 -18.96 -8.40
C VAL A 200 -24.01 -18.93 -7.22
N SER A 201 -25.29 -19.14 -7.48
CA SER A 201 -26.35 -19.13 -6.48
C SER A 201 -27.28 -20.33 -6.62
N GLU A 202 -28.00 -20.62 -5.55
CA GLU A 202 -29.13 -21.56 -5.57
C GLU A 202 -30.34 -20.95 -6.30
N PRO A 203 -31.31 -21.76 -6.78
CA PRO A 203 -32.53 -21.26 -7.43
C PRO A 203 -33.35 -20.25 -6.62
N ASP A 204 -33.25 -20.32 -5.29
CA ASP A 204 -33.93 -19.42 -4.36
C ASP A 204 -33.17 -18.11 -4.10
N GLY A 205 -31.98 -17.94 -4.70
CA GLY A 205 -31.18 -16.73 -4.68
C GLY A 205 -30.07 -16.70 -3.63
N VAL A 206 -29.84 -17.78 -2.87
CA VAL A 206 -28.71 -17.85 -1.93
C VAL A 206 -27.40 -17.91 -2.70
N GLU A 207 -26.55 -16.89 -2.57
CA GLU A 207 -25.21 -16.87 -3.17
C GLU A 207 -24.30 -17.89 -2.49
N LEU A 208 -23.76 -18.83 -3.27
CA LEU A 208 -22.85 -19.88 -2.80
C LEU A 208 -21.39 -19.44 -2.92
N THR A 209 -21.05 -18.77 -4.03
CA THR A 209 -19.70 -18.25 -4.26
C THR A 209 -19.72 -17.12 -5.28
N ARG A 210 -18.83 -16.15 -5.10
CA ARG A 210 -18.56 -15.07 -6.05
C ARG A 210 -17.07 -14.94 -6.24
N LEU A 211 -16.65 -14.99 -7.50
CA LEU A 211 -15.27 -14.84 -7.89
C LEU A 211 -15.15 -13.70 -8.88
N SER A 212 -14.14 -12.84 -8.68
CA SER A 212 -13.88 -11.72 -9.57
C SER A 212 -12.40 -11.65 -9.94
N ARG A 213 -12.14 -11.11 -11.13
CA ARG A 213 -10.80 -10.74 -11.62
C ARG A 213 -10.87 -9.35 -12.20
N LEU A 214 -9.88 -8.52 -11.86
CA LEU A 214 -9.73 -7.14 -12.33
C LEU A 214 -8.28 -6.95 -12.79
N SER A 215 -8.11 -6.39 -13.99
CA SER A 215 -6.82 -5.96 -14.51
C SER A 215 -7.07 -4.79 -15.46
N LEU A 216 -6.68 -3.58 -15.04
CA LEU A 216 -6.75 -2.41 -15.92
C LEU A 216 -5.65 -2.41 -16.99
N ARG A 217 -4.56 -3.15 -16.75
CA ARG A 217 -3.44 -3.32 -17.68
C ARG A 217 -2.67 -4.61 -17.37
N PRO A 218 -2.46 -5.51 -18.34
CA PRO A 218 -2.78 -5.41 -19.78
C PRO A 218 -4.25 -5.71 -20.15
N GLY A 219 -5.15 -5.88 -19.17
CA GLY A 219 -6.47 -6.47 -19.37
C GLY A 219 -6.46 -7.99 -19.16
N LEU A 220 -7.60 -8.63 -19.46
CA LEU A 220 -7.88 -10.05 -19.24
C LEU A 220 -8.39 -10.68 -20.54
N PRO A 221 -7.88 -11.84 -20.97
CA PRO A 221 -8.48 -12.61 -22.07
C PRO A 221 -9.80 -13.21 -21.59
N LEU A 222 -10.92 -12.82 -22.22
CA LEU A 222 -12.28 -13.07 -21.71
C LEU A 222 -12.58 -14.55 -21.46
N GLN A 223 -12.59 -15.39 -22.50
CA GLN A 223 -13.04 -16.79 -22.33
C GLN A 223 -12.07 -17.62 -21.49
N ALA A 224 -10.76 -17.42 -21.65
CA ALA A 224 -9.74 -18.09 -20.83
C ALA A 224 -9.85 -17.71 -19.34
N THR A 225 -10.09 -16.44 -19.03
CA THR A 225 -10.27 -16.01 -17.64
C THR A 225 -11.57 -16.55 -17.07
N LEU A 226 -12.65 -16.56 -17.85
CA LEU A 226 -13.92 -17.16 -17.44
C LEU A 226 -13.78 -18.65 -17.12
N PHE A 227 -13.08 -19.40 -17.97
CA PHE A 227 -12.82 -20.81 -17.73
C PHE A 227 -12.12 -21.04 -16.39
N GLY A 228 -11.05 -20.29 -16.10
CA GLY A 228 -10.36 -20.41 -14.80
C GLY A 228 -11.20 -19.96 -13.60
N LEU A 229 -12.16 -19.05 -13.78
CA LEU A 229 -13.13 -18.70 -12.73
C LEU A 229 -14.13 -19.84 -12.48
N VAL A 230 -14.58 -20.52 -13.54
CA VAL A 230 -15.48 -21.66 -13.43
C VAL A 230 -14.78 -22.85 -12.75
N GLU A 231 -13.51 -23.11 -13.06
CA GLU A 231 -12.72 -24.13 -12.36
C GLU A 231 -12.63 -23.85 -10.85
N GLN A 232 -12.29 -22.62 -10.46
CA GLN A 232 -12.25 -22.21 -9.05
C GLN A 232 -13.62 -22.29 -8.37
N ALA A 233 -14.70 -21.94 -9.08
CA ALA A 233 -16.05 -22.06 -8.55
C ALA A 233 -16.41 -23.52 -8.29
N ALA A 234 -16.08 -24.43 -9.22
CA ALA A 234 -16.31 -25.87 -9.06
C ALA A 234 -15.54 -26.43 -7.85
N GLU A 235 -14.28 -26.05 -7.68
CA GLU A 235 -13.48 -26.44 -6.51
C GLU A 235 -14.09 -25.95 -5.19
N ALA A 236 -14.52 -24.69 -5.14
CA ALA A 236 -15.16 -24.10 -3.97
C ALA A 236 -16.48 -24.80 -3.60
N LEU A 237 -17.29 -25.19 -4.59
CA LEU A 237 -18.54 -25.91 -4.37
C LEU A 237 -18.31 -27.35 -3.90
N ALA A 238 -17.27 -28.02 -4.44
CA ALA A 238 -16.90 -29.37 -4.03
C ALA A 238 -16.47 -29.45 -2.55
N ALA A 239 -15.77 -28.42 -2.06
CA ALA A 239 -15.36 -28.32 -0.66
C ALA A 239 -16.55 -28.25 0.32
N ASN A 240 -17.71 -27.77 -0.15
CA ASN A 240 -18.94 -27.61 0.65
C ASN A 240 -19.92 -28.79 0.51
N ALA A 241 -19.49 -29.93 -0.03
CA ALA A 241 -20.26 -31.18 -0.13
C ALA A 241 -21.61 -31.07 -0.89
N LEU A 242 -21.72 -30.17 -1.88
CA LEU A 242 -22.86 -30.16 -2.80
C LEU A 242 -22.83 -31.39 -3.72
N GLU A 243 -23.90 -32.19 -3.72
CA GLU A 243 -24.02 -33.38 -4.58
C GLU A 243 -24.10 -33.02 -6.08
N ALA A 244 -23.57 -33.89 -6.95
CA ALA A 244 -23.46 -33.66 -8.39
C ALA A 244 -24.80 -33.43 -9.13
N ASP A 245 -25.93 -33.81 -8.53
CA ASP A 245 -27.27 -33.56 -9.08
C ASP A 245 -27.82 -32.15 -8.74
N GLY A 246 -27.29 -31.50 -7.70
CA GLY A 246 -27.62 -30.11 -7.37
C GLY A 246 -27.01 -29.10 -8.34
N ALA A 247 -25.85 -29.43 -8.94
CA ALA A 247 -25.11 -28.53 -9.82
C ALA A 247 -25.91 -28.08 -11.06
N GLY A 248 -26.78 -28.93 -11.61
CA GLY A 248 -27.62 -28.61 -12.77
C GLY A 248 -28.77 -27.64 -12.47
N ARG A 249 -29.01 -27.31 -11.19
CA ARG A 249 -30.03 -26.36 -10.74
C ARG A 249 -29.43 -25.02 -10.32
N LEU A 250 -28.11 -24.91 -10.26
CA LEU A 250 -27.43 -23.68 -9.85
C LEU A 250 -27.63 -22.59 -10.91
N ARG A 251 -27.85 -21.37 -10.42
CA ARG A 251 -27.89 -20.18 -11.25
C ARG A 251 -26.47 -19.61 -11.33
N VAL A 252 -26.03 -19.32 -12.55
CA VAL A 252 -24.78 -18.62 -12.82
C VAL A 252 -25.12 -17.22 -13.30
N ASP A 253 -24.53 -16.22 -12.65
CA ASP A 253 -24.60 -14.83 -13.08
C ASP A 253 -23.21 -14.32 -13.47
N LEU A 254 -23.19 -13.49 -14.51
CA LEU A 254 -21.98 -13.01 -15.12
C LEU A 254 -22.05 -11.51 -15.34
N THR A 255 -21.01 -10.81 -14.87
CA THR A 255 -20.75 -9.40 -15.17
C THR A 255 -19.41 -9.28 -15.89
N ILE A 256 -19.40 -8.64 -17.06
CA ILE A 256 -18.20 -8.38 -17.85
C ILE A 256 -18.04 -6.87 -18.02
N MET A 257 -16.83 -6.37 -17.79
CA MET A 257 -16.50 -4.96 -17.81
C MET A 257 -15.30 -4.69 -18.73
N TRP A 258 -15.38 -3.65 -19.57
CA TRP A 258 -14.33 -3.26 -20.51
C TRP A 258 -14.27 -1.73 -20.69
N ASP A 259 -13.37 -1.27 -21.56
CA ASP A 259 -13.19 0.15 -21.91
C ASP A 259 -13.08 1.12 -20.70
N PRO A 260 -11.99 1.04 -19.93
CA PRO A 260 -11.77 1.90 -18.77
C PRO A 260 -11.65 3.38 -19.15
N ALA A 261 -12.55 4.20 -18.63
CA ALA A 261 -12.49 5.66 -18.68
C ALA A 261 -12.14 6.20 -17.29
N MET A 262 -11.15 7.09 -17.17
CA MET A 262 -10.76 7.60 -15.85
C MET A 262 -11.48 8.92 -15.56
N HIS A 263 -12.08 9.03 -14.38
CA HIS A 263 -12.90 10.17 -13.97
C HIS A 263 -12.26 10.98 -12.84
N GLY A 264 -10.94 10.94 -12.69
CA GLY A 264 -10.22 11.68 -11.66
C GLY A 264 -10.13 10.91 -10.34
N THR A 265 -10.44 11.58 -9.23
CA THR A 265 -10.31 11.00 -7.88
C THR A 265 -11.61 11.06 -7.11
N ALA A 266 -11.70 10.34 -5.99
CA ALA A 266 -12.86 10.42 -5.12
C ALA A 266 -13.03 11.82 -4.50
N HIS A 267 -11.93 12.58 -4.30
CA HIS A 267 -11.98 13.96 -3.84
C HIS A 267 -12.49 14.94 -4.91
N GLU A 268 -11.94 14.86 -6.11
CA GLU A 268 -12.28 15.71 -7.25
C GLU A 268 -12.68 14.85 -8.46
N PRO A 269 -13.90 14.28 -8.44
CA PRO A 269 -14.38 13.47 -9.55
C PRO A 269 -14.87 14.35 -10.71
N ASP A 270 -14.60 13.90 -11.93
CA ASP A 270 -15.18 14.43 -13.16
C ASP A 270 -16.06 13.36 -13.83
N LEU A 271 -17.31 13.25 -13.37
CA LEU A 271 -18.26 12.24 -13.84
C LEU A 271 -19.00 12.64 -15.13
N ARG A 272 -18.60 13.74 -15.79
CA ARG A 272 -19.19 14.10 -17.09
C ARG A 272 -18.95 12.97 -18.11
N GLY A 273 -19.98 12.59 -18.85
CA GLY A 273 -19.95 11.48 -19.81
C GLY A 273 -20.01 10.09 -19.18
N PHE A 274 -20.06 9.96 -17.86
CA PHE A 274 -20.33 8.68 -17.21
C PHE A 274 -21.83 8.39 -17.21
N ASP A 275 -22.23 7.21 -17.68
CA ASP A 275 -23.62 6.75 -17.69
C ASP A 275 -23.77 5.43 -16.92
N PRO A 276 -24.36 5.45 -15.71
CA PRO A 276 -24.60 4.26 -14.90
C PRO A 276 -25.41 3.17 -15.63
N ALA A 277 -26.25 3.52 -16.62
CA ALA A 277 -27.10 2.57 -17.33
C ALA A 277 -26.29 1.54 -18.13
N GLY A 278 -25.07 1.88 -18.55
CA GLY A 278 -24.19 1.00 -19.31
C GLY A 278 -22.79 0.85 -18.71
N HIS A 279 -22.51 1.46 -17.56
CA HIS A 279 -21.18 1.47 -16.97
C HIS A 279 -21.19 1.12 -15.48
N ALA A 280 -20.24 0.28 -15.09
CA ALA A 280 -19.85 0.09 -13.70
C ALA A 280 -18.90 1.22 -13.28
N LEU A 281 -18.92 1.56 -11.98
CA LEU A 281 -17.98 2.48 -11.38
C LEU A 281 -17.03 1.71 -10.46
N LEU A 282 -15.73 1.93 -10.63
CA LEU A 282 -14.64 1.32 -9.90
C LEU A 282 -13.85 2.41 -9.15
N VAL A 283 -13.55 2.16 -7.88
CA VAL A 283 -12.65 2.98 -7.06
C VAL A 283 -11.43 2.16 -6.66
N LEU A 284 -10.26 2.76 -6.78
CA LEU A 284 -8.95 2.16 -6.51
C LEU A 284 -8.15 3.04 -5.54
N GLU A 285 -7.79 2.51 -4.36
CA GLU A 285 -6.88 3.18 -3.44
C GLU A 285 -5.77 2.21 -2.99
N GLY A 286 -4.58 2.35 -3.59
CA GLY A 286 -3.47 1.42 -3.36
C GLY A 286 -3.84 0.01 -3.81
N ALA A 287 -3.94 -0.93 -2.85
CA ALA A 287 -4.36 -2.30 -3.10
C ALA A 287 -5.88 -2.54 -2.93
N LYS A 288 -6.60 -1.56 -2.37
CA LYS A 288 -8.04 -1.66 -2.15
C LYS A 288 -8.78 -1.35 -3.44
N THR A 289 -9.72 -2.21 -3.79
CA THR A 289 -10.56 -2.00 -4.96
C THR A 289 -12.02 -2.28 -4.60
N ALA A 290 -12.94 -1.47 -5.10
CA ALA A 290 -14.35 -1.85 -5.13
C ALA A 290 -14.99 -1.35 -6.40
N TRP A 291 -15.95 -2.09 -6.92
CA TRP A 291 -16.76 -1.67 -8.04
C TRP A 291 -18.22 -2.07 -7.85
N ARG A 292 -19.09 -1.32 -8.51
CA ARG A 292 -20.52 -1.59 -8.55
C ARG A 292 -21.09 -1.20 -9.92
N TYR A 293 -22.00 -2.02 -10.41
CA TYR A 293 -22.87 -1.70 -11.54
C TYR A 293 -24.28 -1.56 -11.02
N ASP A 294 -24.89 -0.38 -11.20
CA ASP A 294 -26.28 -0.14 -10.81
C ASP A 294 -26.92 0.82 -11.83
N PRO A 295 -27.65 0.30 -12.83
CA PRO A 295 -28.18 1.11 -13.93
C PRO A 295 -29.27 2.10 -13.52
N ARG A 296 -29.71 2.04 -12.25
CA ARG A 296 -30.77 2.91 -11.69
C ARG A 296 -30.22 3.98 -10.75
N ALA A 297 -28.93 3.91 -10.39
CA ALA A 297 -28.29 4.87 -9.51
C ALA A 297 -27.91 6.15 -10.25
N SER A 298 -27.73 7.26 -9.52
CA SER A 298 -27.03 8.43 -10.07
C SER A 298 -25.52 8.19 -10.02
N ALA A 299 -24.76 8.91 -10.84
CA ALA A 299 -23.30 8.78 -10.85
C ALA A 299 -22.69 9.10 -9.46
N GLU A 300 -23.23 10.11 -8.77
CA GLU A 300 -22.78 10.54 -7.45
C GLU A 300 -23.13 9.53 -6.35
N SER A 301 -24.34 8.98 -6.36
CA SER A 301 -24.72 7.98 -5.36
C SER A 301 -23.97 6.67 -5.56
N LEU A 302 -23.68 6.30 -6.81
CA LEU A 302 -22.85 5.17 -7.15
C LEU A 302 -21.40 5.38 -6.68
N LEU A 303 -20.81 6.55 -6.94
CA LEU A 303 -19.47 6.89 -6.44
C LEU A 303 -19.40 6.82 -4.91
N ALA A 304 -20.36 7.39 -4.21
CA ALA A 304 -20.40 7.35 -2.74
C ALA A 304 -20.45 5.91 -2.22
N ALA A 305 -21.33 5.07 -2.78
CA ALA A 305 -21.46 3.67 -2.40
C ALA A 305 -20.20 2.85 -2.69
N VAL A 306 -19.52 3.10 -3.81
CA VAL A 306 -18.30 2.38 -4.17
C VAL A 306 -17.10 2.85 -3.34
N ALA A 307 -16.99 4.15 -3.07
CA ALA A 307 -15.94 4.70 -2.21
C ALA A 307 -16.04 4.17 -0.76
N ASP A 308 -17.27 4.07 -0.23
CA ASP A 308 -17.54 3.45 1.06
C ASP A 308 -17.16 1.96 1.06
N ALA A 309 -17.60 1.21 0.05
CA ALA A 309 -17.26 -0.21 -0.09
C ALA A 309 -15.75 -0.46 -0.25
N ALA A 310 -15.03 0.44 -0.92
CA ALA A 310 -13.56 0.41 -1.05
C ALA A 310 -12.84 0.84 0.24
N ASN A 311 -13.58 1.29 1.27
CA ASN A 311 -13.03 1.85 2.50
C ASN A 311 -11.99 2.94 2.20
N VAL A 312 -12.31 3.89 1.31
CA VAL A 312 -11.40 4.98 0.90
C VAL A 312 -10.97 5.80 2.12
N ARG A 313 -9.66 5.94 2.32
CA ARG A 313 -9.06 6.68 3.43
C ARG A 313 -8.42 7.99 3.00
N ASP A 314 -7.85 8.01 1.79
CA ASP A 314 -7.33 9.20 1.12
C ASP A 314 -8.08 9.42 -0.19
N PRO A 315 -9.14 10.24 -0.16
CA PRO A 315 -9.91 10.58 -1.36
C PRO A 315 -9.08 11.22 -2.48
N HIS A 316 -7.93 11.84 -2.20
CA HIS A 316 -7.05 12.43 -3.22
C HIS A 316 -6.22 11.37 -3.96
N ALA A 317 -5.89 10.27 -3.28
CA ALA A 317 -5.20 9.12 -3.88
C ALA A 317 -6.17 8.12 -4.54
N ALA A 318 -7.42 8.07 -4.09
CA ALA A 318 -8.42 7.14 -4.61
C ALA A 318 -8.84 7.50 -6.05
N VAL A 319 -8.46 6.67 -7.02
CA VAL A 319 -8.75 6.85 -8.45
C VAL A 319 -10.14 6.33 -8.79
N VAL A 320 -10.91 7.10 -9.56
CA VAL A 320 -12.25 6.72 -10.04
C VAL A 320 -12.18 6.34 -11.51
N VAL A 321 -12.71 5.16 -11.85
CA VAL A 321 -12.71 4.59 -13.21
C VAL A 321 -14.13 4.12 -13.56
N GLY A 322 -14.64 4.55 -14.71
CA GLY A 322 -15.85 4.01 -15.32
C GLY A 322 -15.48 2.87 -16.27
N LEU A 323 -16.28 1.81 -16.30
CA LEU A 323 -16.06 0.65 -17.16
C LEU A 323 -17.39 0.33 -17.85
N ALA A 324 -17.40 0.26 -19.19
CA ALA A 324 -18.56 -0.26 -19.90
C ALA A 324 -18.86 -1.67 -19.40
N ALA A 325 -20.13 -1.97 -19.11
CA ALA A 325 -20.52 -3.18 -18.39
C ALA A 325 -21.71 -3.87 -19.06
N ALA A 326 -21.69 -5.20 -19.04
CA ALA A 326 -22.85 -6.04 -19.32
C ALA A 326 -22.99 -7.07 -18.20
N SER A 327 -24.20 -7.21 -17.66
CA SER A 327 -24.47 -8.05 -16.49
C SER A 327 -25.78 -8.81 -16.63
N THR A 328 -25.80 -10.09 -16.24
CA THR A 328 -27.04 -10.85 -16.02
C THR A 328 -27.63 -10.57 -14.64
N GLU A 329 -26.80 -10.11 -13.70
CA GLU A 329 -27.21 -9.67 -12.37
C GLU A 329 -27.65 -8.19 -12.41
N PRO A 330 -28.75 -7.80 -11.72
CA PRO A 330 -29.27 -6.43 -11.79
C PRO A 330 -28.34 -5.37 -11.21
N CYS A 331 -27.75 -5.63 -10.04
CA CYS A 331 -26.93 -4.64 -9.31
C CYS A 331 -25.69 -5.28 -8.64
N PRO A 332 -24.80 -5.94 -9.41
CA PRO A 332 -23.64 -6.61 -8.86
C PRO A 332 -22.67 -5.60 -8.23
N ALA A 333 -22.03 -6.00 -7.13
CA ALA A 333 -20.97 -5.26 -6.49
C ALA A 333 -19.88 -6.21 -5.97
N VAL A 334 -18.64 -5.78 -6.03
CA VAL A 334 -17.50 -6.49 -5.43
C VAL A 334 -16.61 -5.47 -4.74
N ALA A 335 -16.16 -5.80 -3.54
CA ALA A 335 -15.15 -5.05 -2.81
C ALA A 335 -14.02 -6.01 -2.41
N ASP A 336 -12.82 -5.77 -2.96
CA ASP A 336 -11.58 -6.40 -2.55
C ASP A 336 -10.85 -5.44 -1.60
N VAL A 337 -11.26 -5.50 -0.34
CA VAL A 337 -10.70 -4.76 0.77
C VAL A 337 -10.31 -5.76 1.85
N LEU A 338 -9.12 -5.60 2.43
CA LEU A 338 -8.74 -6.36 3.62
C LEU A 338 -9.73 -5.99 4.73
N ARG A 339 -10.48 -6.98 5.21
CA ARG A 339 -11.41 -6.82 6.34
C ARG A 339 -10.78 -7.38 7.59
N ALA A 340 -10.91 -6.65 8.68
CA ALA A 340 -10.56 -7.14 10.01
C ALA A 340 -11.20 -8.51 10.30
N GLN A 341 -10.39 -9.46 10.75
CA GLN A 341 -10.85 -10.78 11.17
C GLN A 341 -10.73 -10.91 12.68
N ARG A 342 -11.77 -11.42 13.35
CA ARG A 342 -11.68 -11.66 14.81
C ARG A 342 -10.65 -12.73 15.17
N GLY A 343 -10.45 -13.74 14.31
CA GLY A 343 -9.54 -14.86 14.54
C GLY A 343 -9.84 -15.68 15.81
N PRO A 344 -8.93 -16.58 16.21
CA PRO A 344 -9.09 -17.40 17.42
C PRO A 344 -8.93 -16.57 18.71
N SER A 345 -9.52 -17.01 19.82
CA SER A 345 -9.35 -16.37 21.13
C SER A 345 -7.91 -16.44 21.66
N VAL A 346 -7.18 -17.49 21.30
CA VAL A 346 -5.77 -17.67 21.68
C VAL A 346 -4.87 -17.40 20.47
N ARG A 347 -3.89 -16.52 20.63
CA ARG A 347 -2.84 -16.24 19.65
C ARG A 347 -1.69 -17.25 19.86
N PRO A 348 -1.46 -18.22 18.94
CA PRO A 348 -0.35 -19.18 19.08
C PRO A 348 1.01 -18.49 18.86
N PRO A 349 2.12 -19.00 19.42
CA PRO A 349 3.44 -18.45 19.12
C PRO A 349 3.80 -18.65 17.64
N ALA A 350 4.23 -17.59 16.97
CA ALA A 350 4.59 -17.61 15.55
C ALA A 350 6.10 -17.78 15.34
N VAL A 351 6.91 -17.41 16.34
CA VAL A 351 8.38 -17.40 16.23
C VAL A 351 9.11 -18.23 17.30
N ALA A 352 8.38 -19.05 18.05
CA ALA A 352 8.97 -20.07 18.93
C ALA A 352 9.83 -21.04 18.11
N GLY A 353 11.07 -21.28 18.56
CA GLY A 353 12.10 -22.03 17.85
C GLY A 353 13.00 -21.20 16.94
N ALA A 354 12.58 -19.99 16.56
CA ALA A 354 13.35 -19.09 15.70
C ALA A 354 13.93 -17.89 16.47
N PHE A 355 13.08 -17.15 17.19
CA PHE A 355 13.47 -15.94 17.92
C PHE A 355 13.78 -16.22 19.40
N TYR A 356 13.22 -17.30 19.93
CA TYR A 356 13.47 -17.82 21.26
C TYR A 356 13.19 -19.34 21.28
N PRO A 357 13.66 -20.11 22.29
CA PRO A 357 13.49 -21.56 22.31
C PRO A 357 12.01 -22.00 22.29
N ALA A 358 11.71 -23.07 21.54
CA ALA A 358 10.37 -23.67 21.50
C ALA A 358 10.04 -24.54 22.72
N ALA A 359 11.06 -25.00 23.47
CA ALA A 359 10.88 -25.78 24.69
C ALA A 359 10.75 -24.85 25.91
N ALA A 360 9.73 -25.07 26.73
CA ALA A 360 9.41 -24.27 27.91
C ALA A 360 10.59 -24.10 28.89
N ALA A 361 11.26 -25.21 29.21
CA ALA A 361 12.39 -25.20 30.16
C ALA A 361 13.58 -24.39 29.62
N ASP A 362 13.82 -24.42 28.31
CA ASP A 362 14.90 -23.68 27.67
C ASP A 362 14.58 -22.18 27.59
N LEU A 363 13.34 -21.84 27.26
CA LEU A 363 12.89 -20.45 27.26
C LEU A 363 13.03 -19.84 28.66
N SER A 364 12.56 -20.55 29.68
CA SER A 364 12.68 -20.10 31.08
C SER A 364 14.12 -19.85 31.48
N ARG A 365 15.05 -20.76 31.13
CA ARG A 365 16.49 -20.61 31.42
C ARG A 365 17.10 -19.41 30.71
N VAL A 366 16.75 -19.18 29.44
CA VAL A 366 17.23 -18.02 28.68
C VAL A 366 16.72 -16.74 29.33
N VAL A 367 15.42 -16.65 29.64
CA VAL A 367 14.84 -15.45 30.26
C VAL A 367 15.44 -15.17 31.65
N ASP A 368 15.56 -16.18 32.50
CA ASP A 368 16.18 -16.04 33.82
C ASP A 368 17.66 -15.61 33.72
N GLY A 369 18.40 -16.15 32.74
CA GLY A 369 19.78 -15.74 32.48
C GLY A 369 19.90 -14.28 32.00
N LEU A 370 18.96 -13.80 31.18
CA LEU A 370 18.91 -12.40 30.76
C LEU A 370 18.59 -11.46 31.93
N LEU A 371 17.72 -11.90 32.86
CA LEU A 371 17.31 -11.10 34.02
C LEU A 371 18.32 -11.11 35.17
N ALA A 372 19.16 -12.15 35.29
CA ALA A 372 20.11 -12.30 36.40
C ALA A 372 21.12 -11.13 36.52
N GLY A 373 21.46 -10.49 35.40
CA GLY A 373 22.34 -9.30 35.36
C GLY A 373 21.61 -7.96 35.24
N ALA A 374 20.29 -7.97 35.15
CA ALA A 374 19.48 -6.76 34.99
C ALA A 374 19.19 -6.15 36.37
N GLY A 375 19.80 -5.00 36.69
CA GLY A 375 19.62 -4.34 37.99
C GLY A 375 18.13 -4.14 38.32
N ARG A 376 17.67 -4.71 39.44
CA ARG A 376 16.25 -4.73 39.83
C ARG A 376 15.92 -3.55 40.74
N ALA A 377 15.33 -2.52 40.14
CA ALA A 377 14.67 -1.43 40.86
C ALA A 377 13.53 -0.94 39.96
N GLY A 378 12.34 -1.49 40.15
CA GLY A 378 11.17 -1.13 39.34
C GLY A 378 10.70 0.27 39.71
N GLU A 379 10.87 1.21 38.79
CA GLU A 379 10.33 2.57 38.92
C GLU A 379 9.09 2.74 38.04
N PRO A 380 8.08 3.52 38.46
CA PRO A 380 6.96 3.88 37.59
C PRO A 380 7.48 4.63 36.36
N ARG A 381 7.12 4.15 35.16
CA ARG A 381 7.43 4.80 33.87
C ARG A 381 6.18 4.85 33.01
N ALA A 382 6.05 5.92 32.24
CA ALA A 382 4.91 6.08 31.32
C ALA A 382 5.10 5.27 30.04
N ALA A 383 6.34 5.20 29.54
CA ALA A 383 6.68 4.37 28.40
C ALA A 383 8.11 3.83 28.46
N ILE A 384 8.37 2.82 27.63
CA ILE A 384 9.71 2.30 27.34
C ILE A 384 9.91 2.07 25.85
N MET A 385 11.17 2.02 25.43
CA MET A 385 11.58 1.52 24.12
C MET A 385 12.45 0.29 24.28
N VAL A 386 12.10 -0.79 23.57
CA VAL A 386 12.80 -2.07 23.62
C VAL A 386 12.95 -2.67 22.22
N PRO A 387 14.05 -3.40 21.95
CA PRO A 387 14.27 -4.09 20.67
C PRO A 387 13.47 -5.38 20.58
N HIS A 388 13.27 -5.88 19.35
CA HIS A 388 12.47 -7.10 19.08
C HIS A 388 13.16 -8.13 18.17
N ALA A 389 14.46 -8.01 17.92
CA ALA A 389 15.24 -9.14 17.40
C ALA A 389 15.20 -10.37 18.34
N ALA A 390 15.66 -11.53 17.84
CA ALA A 390 15.74 -12.75 18.65
C ALA A 390 16.46 -12.52 19.99
N LEU A 391 16.01 -13.18 21.06
CA LEU A 391 16.48 -12.94 22.45
C LEU A 391 18.00 -13.09 22.61
N ARG A 392 18.65 -13.90 21.76
CA ARG A 392 20.12 -14.05 21.75
C ARG A 392 20.87 -12.78 21.35
N TYR A 393 20.27 -11.91 20.53
CA TYR A 393 20.88 -10.67 20.06
C TYR A 393 20.50 -9.50 20.97
N SER A 394 19.19 -9.25 21.12
CA SER A 394 18.69 -8.02 21.73
C SER A 394 18.11 -8.22 23.14
N GLY A 395 17.95 -9.47 23.59
CA GLY A 395 17.26 -9.81 24.84
C GLY A 395 17.92 -9.22 26.08
N ARG A 396 19.25 -8.99 26.07
CA ARG A 396 19.95 -8.34 27.21
C ARG A 396 19.50 -6.89 27.40
N ILE A 397 19.33 -6.15 26.31
CA ILE A 397 18.86 -4.76 26.35
C ILE A 397 17.40 -4.73 26.78
N ALA A 398 16.53 -5.56 26.18
CA ALA A 398 15.12 -5.64 26.55
C ALA A 398 14.95 -6.01 28.04
N ALA A 399 15.68 -7.02 28.53
CA ALA A 399 15.64 -7.43 29.94
C ALA A 399 16.12 -6.32 30.89
N ALA A 400 17.19 -5.58 30.53
CA ALA A 400 17.68 -4.46 31.31
C ALA A 400 16.65 -3.33 31.43
N VAL A 401 15.89 -3.06 30.37
CA VAL A 401 14.79 -2.06 30.39
C VAL A 401 13.64 -2.54 31.26
N TYR A 402 13.10 -3.73 31.01
CA TYR A 402 11.94 -4.24 31.77
C TYR A 402 12.24 -4.39 33.27
N ALA A 403 13.46 -4.78 33.65
CA ALA A 403 13.84 -4.91 35.07
C ALA A 403 13.90 -3.57 35.84
N ARG A 404 13.94 -2.44 35.12
CA ARG A 404 13.94 -1.07 35.70
C ARG A 404 12.55 -0.46 35.82
N VAL A 405 11.51 -1.16 35.37
CA VAL A 405 10.15 -0.62 35.35
C VAL A 405 9.24 -1.39 36.30
N ALA A 406 8.45 -0.65 37.07
CA ALA A 406 7.29 -1.20 37.76
C ALA A 406 6.17 -1.41 36.73
N ILE A 407 6.07 -2.65 36.21
CA ILE A 407 5.10 -3.00 35.17
C ILE A 407 3.67 -3.01 35.77
N PRO A 408 2.74 -2.19 35.26
CA PRO A 408 1.36 -2.16 35.72
C PRO A 408 0.53 -3.33 35.17
N ASP A 409 -0.73 -3.43 35.58
CA ASP A 409 -1.66 -4.51 35.19
C ASP A 409 -1.98 -4.54 33.68
N VAL A 410 -1.71 -3.45 32.96
CA VAL A 410 -1.93 -3.36 31.51
C VAL A 410 -0.70 -2.82 30.82
N VAL A 411 -0.25 -3.53 29.79
CA VAL A 411 0.86 -3.13 28.92
C VAL A 411 0.31 -3.02 27.50
N ILE A 412 0.54 -1.89 26.84
CA ILE A 412 0.21 -1.70 25.43
C ILE A 412 1.51 -1.73 24.64
N VAL A 413 1.68 -2.73 23.79
CA VAL A 413 2.86 -2.88 22.93
C VAL A 413 2.53 -2.37 21.53
N LEU A 414 3.15 -1.26 21.15
CA LEU A 414 3.08 -0.72 19.79
C LEU A 414 4.30 -1.21 19.01
N ALA A 415 4.04 -1.86 17.90
CA ALA A 415 5.06 -2.50 17.08
C ALA A 415 4.86 -2.17 15.60
N PRO A 416 5.92 -2.17 14.78
CA PRO A 416 5.76 -2.13 13.34
C PRO A 416 5.12 -3.41 12.81
N ARG A 417 4.37 -3.29 11.71
CA ARG A 417 3.83 -4.44 10.97
C ARG A 417 4.84 -4.91 9.92
N HIS A 418 5.40 -6.10 10.10
CA HIS A 418 6.40 -6.68 9.20
C HIS A 418 5.77 -7.51 8.06
N HIS A 419 4.55 -7.99 8.25
CA HIS A 419 3.84 -8.83 7.28
C HIS A 419 2.71 -8.05 6.61
N ARG A 420 2.30 -8.47 5.40
CA ARG A 420 1.21 -7.81 4.64
C ARG A 420 -0.18 -8.39 4.93
N LEU A 421 -0.27 -9.34 5.85
CA LEU A 421 -1.55 -9.94 6.25
C LEU A 421 -2.30 -8.94 7.12
N GLY A 422 -3.62 -8.87 6.91
CA GLY A 422 -4.51 -8.12 7.79
C GLY A 422 -4.58 -6.61 7.56
N ALA A 423 -5.33 -5.94 8.43
CA ALA A 423 -5.53 -4.51 8.40
C ALA A 423 -4.22 -3.73 8.53
N ASP A 424 -4.17 -2.54 7.93
CA ASP A 424 -2.92 -1.78 7.90
C ASP A 424 -2.47 -1.39 9.33
N TRP A 425 -3.41 -0.89 10.14
CA TRP A 425 -3.19 -0.59 11.55
C TRP A 425 -4.17 -1.46 12.35
N ALA A 426 -3.64 -2.34 13.18
CA ALA A 426 -4.43 -3.39 13.83
C ALA A 426 -4.17 -3.45 15.33
N VAL A 427 -5.21 -3.74 16.09
CA VAL A 427 -5.14 -4.11 17.51
C VAL A 427 -5.58 -5.56 17.67
N ALA A 428 -4.86 -6.29 18.50
CA ALA A 428 -5.04 -7.73 18.65
C ALA A 428 -6.41 -8.05 19.29
N PRO A 429 -7.28 -8.82 18.61
CA PRO A 429 -8.59 -9.18 19.15
C PRO A 429 -8.55 -10.38 20.12
N HIS A 430 -7.37 -10.97 20.32
CA HIS A 430 -7.19 -12.18 21.12
C HIS A 430 -7.41 -11.93 22.61
N GLU A 431 -7.89 -12.94 23.32
CA GLU A 431 -8.02 -12.97 24.78
C GLU A 431 -6.72 -13.39 25.48
N THR A 432 -5.87 -14.15 24.79
CA THR A 432 -4.64 -14.70 25.37
C THR A 432 -3.55 -14.87 24.33
N TRP A 433 -2.31 -14.56 24.72
CA TRP A 433 -1.10 -14.86 23.98
C TRP A 433 -0.47 -16.15 24.51
N SER A 434 -0.31 -17.16 23.65
CA SER A 434 0.30 -18.43 24.03
C SER A 434 1.82 -18.37 23.91
N LEU A 435 2.52 -18.96 24.88
CA LEU A 435 3.99 -19.08 24.90
C LEU A 435 4.40 -20.52 25.23
N PRO A 436 5.62 -20.95 24.86
CA PRO A 436 6.17 -22.20 25.36
C PRO A 436 6.16 -22.29 26.89
N GLY A 437 5.28 -23.13 27.44
CA GLY A 437 5.16 -23.36 28.89
C GLY A 437 4.35 -22.34 29.67
N GLY A 438 3.63 -21.44 29.01
CA GLY A 438 2.81 -20.44 29.68
C GLY A 438 1.94 -19.63 28.74
N ALA A 439 1.31 -18.59 29.26
CA ALA A 439 0.50 -17.67 28.49
C ALA A 439 0.49 -16.29 29.14
N VAL A 440 0.15 -15.26 28.36
CA VAL A 440 -0.07 -13.89 28.84
C VAL A 440 -1.49 -13.48 28.48
N ALA A 441 -2.26 -13.01 29.46
CA ALA A 441 -3.61 -12.53 29.22
C ALA A 441 -3.59 -11.27 28.35
N SER A 442 -4.63 -11.05 27.56
CA SER A 442 -4.87 -9.80 26.82
C SER A 442 -5.94 -8.96 27.54
N ASP A 443 -6.23 -7.76 27.03
CA ASP A 443 -7.40 -6.97 27.44
C ASP A 443 -8.30 -6.69 26.21
N PRO A 444 -9.22 -7.62 25.86
CA PRO A 444 -10.12 -7.45 24.70
C PRO A 444 -11.12 -6.30 24.85
N VAL A 445 -11.36 -5.82 26.08
CA VAL A 445 -12.23 -4.66 26.31
C VAL A 445 -11.47 -3.41 25.89
N LEU A 446 -10.24 -3.23 26.38
CA LEU A 446 -9.39 -2.12 25.97
C LEU A 446 -9.08 -2.17 24.47
N ALA A 447 -8.86 -3.36 23.88
CA ALA A 447 -8.65 -3.50 22.43
C ALA A 447 -9.85 -2.96 21.63
N ARG A 448 -11.08 -3.24 22.07
CA ARG A 448 -12.31 -2.69 21.46
C ARG A 448 -12.42 -1.19 21.64
N GLU A 449 -12.20 -0.68 22.85
CA GLU A 449 -12.21 0.77 23.13
C GLU A 449 -11.21 1.53 22.24
N LEU A 450 -10.01 0.97 22.04
CA LEU A 450 -8.99 1.55 21.16
C LEU A 450 -9.42 1.56 19.70
N ALA A 451 -9.95 0.44 19.19
CA ALA A 451 -10.44 0.35 17.81
C ALA A 451 -11.63 1.30 17.54
N GLU A 452 -12.48 1.54 18.55
CA GLU A 452 -13.62 2.46 18.44
C GLU A 452 -13.18 3.94 18.50
N ALA A 453 -12.19 4.26 19.33
CA ALA A 453 -11.75 5.65 19.54
C ALA A 453 -10.70 6.13 18.52
N ILE A 454 -9.94 5.22 17.92
CA ILE A 454 -8.83 5.55 17.03
C ILE A 454 -9.23 5.24 15.59
N ALA A 455 -9.34 6.29 14.77
CA ALA A 455 -9.57 6.13 13.34
C ALA A 455 -8.53 5.20 12.69
N ASP A 456 -9.01 4.34 11.78
CA ASP A 456 -8.23 3.33 11.05
C ASP A 456 -7.63 2.18 11.86
N LEU A 457 -7.85 2.10 13.18
CA LEU A 457 -7.39 0.99 14.00
C LEU A 457 -8.44 -0.13 14.03
N GLU A 458 -8.12 -1.27 13.44
CA GLU A 458 -9.07 -2.37 13.29
C GLU A 458 -8.75 -3.55 14.24
N LEU A 459 -9.78 -4.25 14.72
CA LEU A 459 -9.64 -5.50 15.47
C LEU A 459 -9.35 -6.66 14.52
N ASP A 460 -8.08 -6.97 14.29
CA ASP A 460 -7.70 -7.91 13.25
C ASP A 460 -6.61 -8.92 13.66
N ALA A 461 -7.02 -10.17 13.84
CA ALA A 461 -6.13 -11.29 14.13
C ALA A 461 -5.17 -11.62 12.99
N ALA A 462 -5.56 -11.39 11.73
CA ALA A 462 -4.71 -11.73 10.58
C ALA A 462 -3.42 -10.90 10.59
N ALA A 463 -3.49 -9.62 10.99
CA ALA A 463 -2.33 -8.76 11.19
C ALA A 463 -1.36 -9.24 12.29
N HIS A 464 -1.85 -10.05 13.24
CA HIS A 464 -1.05 -10.55 14.37
C HIS A 464 -0.60 -12.01 14.22
N GLU A 465 -1.10 -12.74 13.22
CA GLU A 465 -0.83 -14.17 13.03
C GLU A 465 0.67 -14.46 12.95
N ARG A 466 1.43 -13.63 12.24
CA ARG A 466 2.87 -13.79 12.00
C ARG A 466 3.72 -12.67 12.60
N GLU A 467 3.09 -11.67 13.22
CA GLU A 467 3.81 -10.51 13.73
C GLU A 467 4.62 -10.88 14.97
N HIS A 468 5.92 -10.65 14.93
CA HIS A 468 6.86 -11.08 15.96
C HIS A 468 7.25 -9.95 16.92
N ALA A 469 7.14 -8.69 16.49
CA ALA A 469 7.63 -7.57 17.27
C ALA A 469 6.88 -7.35 18.60
N ILE A 470 5.65 -7.85 18.70
CA ILE A 470 4.87 -7.92 19.95
C ILE A 470 5.26 -9.19 20.73
N GLU A 471 5.26 -10.34 20.05
CA GLU A 471 5.47 -11.67 20.64
C GLU A 471 6.81 -11.79 21.40
N VAL A 472 7.88 -11.24 20.85
CA VAL A 472 9.23 -11.34 21.44
C VAL A 472 9.34 -10.66 22.81
N GLN A 473 8.44 -9.72 23.12
CA GLN A 473 8.40 -9.04 24.42
C GLN A 473 7.72 -9.88 25.51
N LEU A 474 6.83 -10.79 25.11
CA LEU A 474 5.96 -11.52 26.02
C LEU A 474 6.70 -12.42 27.02
N PRO A 475 7.80 -13.14 26.68
CA PRO A 475 8.53 -13.95 27.66
C PRO A 475 9.07 -13.15 28.85
N LEU A 476 9.55 -11.93 28.61
CA LEU A 476 10.06 -11.05 29.68
C LEU A 476 8.92 -10.49 30.54
N ILE A 477 7.82 -10.06 29.91
CA ILE A 477 6.62 -9.58 30.61
C ILE A 477 6.03 -10.69 31.48
N ALA A 478 5.82 -11.89 30.92
CA ALA A 478 5.28 -13.05 31.63
C ALA A 478 6.12 -13.41 32.87
N ARG A 479 7.44 -13.25 32.79
CA ARG A 479 8.35 -13.57 33.89
C ARG A 479 8.38 -12.51 34.99
N LEU A 480 8.31 -11.22 34.62
CA LEU A 480 8.42 -10.10 35.55
C LEU A 480 7.07 -9.66 36.14
N ALA A 481 5.99 -9.80 35.39
CA ALA A 481 4.64 -9.37 35.75
C ALA A 481 3.60 -10.39 35.25
N PRO A 482 3.49 -11.58 35.88
CA PRO A 482 2.60 -12.65 35.43
C PRO A 482 1.10 -12.28 35.49
N HIS A 483 0.74 -11.24 36.23
CA HIS A 483 -0.63 -10.72 36.31
C HIS A 483 -0.96 -9.70 35.21
N ALA A 484 0.06 -9.17 34.52
CA ALA A 484 -0.15 -8.12 33.52
C ALA A 484 -0.88 -8.66 32.28
N ARG A 485 -1.77 -7.83 31.74
CA ARG A 485 -2.47 -8.05 30.49
C ARG A 485 -1.78 -7.27 29.38
N VAL A 486 -1.60 -7.88 28.21
CA VAL A 486 -0.91 -7.26 27.07
C VAL A 486 -1.87 -7.02 25.91
N VAL A 487 -2.01 -5.76 25.51
CA VAL A 487 -2.67 -5.36 24.26
C VAL A 487 -1.61 -5.06 23.21
N GLY A 488 -1.64 -5.78 22.09
CA GLY A 488 -0.71 -5.59 20.97
C GLY A 488 -1.32 -4.74 19.87
N ILE A 489 -0.58 -3.73 19.41
CA ILE A 489 -0.94 -2.88 18.26
C ILE A 489 0.15 -3.01 17.20
N ALA A 490 -0.22 -3.40 15.98
CA ALA A 490 0.66 -3.46 14.82
C ALA A 490 0.39 -2.26 13.90
N LEU A 491 1.41 -1.44 13.66
CA LEU A 491 1.34 -0.24 12.84
C LEU A 491 2.02 -0.45 11.49
N GLY A 492 1.23 -0.31 10.43
CA GLY A 492 1.63 -0.40 9.04
C GLY A 492 2.26 0.85 8.47
N THR A 493 1.92 1.15 7.22
CA THR A 493 2.35 2.39 6.56
C THR A 493 1.60 3.60 7.11
N GLY A 494 2.22 4.77 7.13
CA GLY A 494 1.58 5.99 7.61
C GLY A 494 2.49 7.20 7.55
N ASP A 495 1.87 8.37 7.65
CA ASP A 495 2.53 9.68 7.71
C ASP A 495 2.40 10.31 9.11
N ALA A 496 3.00 11.50 9.25
CA ALA A 496 3.00 12.22 10.52
C ALA A 496 1.58 12.63 10.98
N GLU A 497 0.70 12.99 10.04
CA GLU A 497 -0.67 13.41 10.37
C GLU A 497 -1.50 12.23 10.89
N ARG A 498 -1.41 11.07 10.23
CA ARG A 498 -2.06 9.85 10.68
C ARG A 498 -1.53 9.40 12.04
N CYS A 499 -0.22 9.51 12.29
CA CYS A 499 0.37 9.25 13.61
C CYS A 499 -0.19 10.19 14.68
N HIS A 500 -0.35 11.48 14.36
CA HIS A 500 -0.91 12.46 15.27
C HIS A 500 -2.38 12.19 15.62
N ARG A 501 -3.20 11.81 14.63
CA ARG A 501 -4.60 11.39 14.87
C ARG A 501 -4.65 10.14 15.75
N PHE A 502 -3.77 9.17 15.52
CA PHE A 502 -3.65 8.00 16.38
C PHE A 502 -3.33 8.38 17.81
N ALA A 503 -2.27 9.18 18.01
CA ALA A 503 -1.82 9.62 19.31
C ALA A 503 -2.93 10.37 20.06
N THR A 504 -3.73 11.14 19.34
CA THR A 504 -4.90 11.84 19.88
C THR A 504 -5.96 10.87 20.41
N GLY A 505 -6.37 9.87 19.61
CA GLY A 505 -7.34 8.87 20.05
C GLY A 505 -6.80 8.00 21.20
N LEU A 506 -5.53 7.61 21.14
CA LEU A 506 -4.88 6.88 22.23
C LEU A 506 -4.85 7.73 23.51
N ALA A 507 -4.43 9.00 23.45
CA ALA A 507 -4.43 9.89 24.60
C ALA A 507 -5.84 10.08 25.19
N GLN A 508 -6.89 10.15 24.36
CA GLN A 508 -8.28 10.23 24.82
C GLN A 508 -8.69 8.99 25.63
N VAL A 509 -8.46 7.79 25.09
CA VAL A 509 -8.74 6.52 25.80
C VAL A 509 -7.97 6.47 27.12
N LEU A 510 -6.68 6.84 27.11
CA LEU A 510 -5.83 6.77 28.30
C LEU A 510 -6.21 7.80 29.38
N ARG A 511 -6.72 8.98 29.02
CA ARG A 511 -7.22 9.97 30.00
C ARG A 511 -8.43 9.48 30.79
N ALA A 512 -9.27 8.64 30.19
CA ALA A 512 -10.47 8.10 30.82
C ALA A 512 -10.17 6.98 31.84
N ARG A 513 -8.93 6.49 31.91
CA ARG A 513 -8.56 5.36 32.77
C ARG A 513 -8.04 5.82 34.13
N ARG A 514 -8.42 5.08 35.17
CA ARG A 514 -7.94 5.30 36.55
C ARG A 514 -6.46 4.93 36.70
N GLU A 515 -6.05 3.85 36.06
CA GLU A 515 -4.67 3.37 36.04
C GLU A 515 -4.13 3.45 34.61
N ARG A 516 -2.95 4.06 34.46
CA ARG A 516 -2.31 4.22 33.17
C ARG A 516 -1.55 2.94 32.81
N PRO A 517 -1.73 2.41 31.59
CA PRO A 517 -0.92 1.30 31.11
C PRO A 517 0.52 1.74 30.86
N LEU A 518 1.44 0.77 30.85
CA LEU A 518 2.78 0.99 30.31
C LEU A 518 2.73 0.94 28.79
N LEU A 519 3.19 2.01 28.12
CA LEU A 519 3.36 2.02 26.67
C LEU A 519 4.74 1.45 26.30
N VAL A 520 4.77 0.49 25.39
CA VAL A 520 6.01 -0.14 24.92
C VAL A 520 6.18 0.16 23.44
N ILE A 521 7.24 0.90 23.12
CA ILE A 521 7.72 1.09 21.76
C ILE A 521 8.61 -0.11 21.42
N SER A 522 8.09 -1.04 20.61
CA SER A 522 8.85 -2.18 20.12
C SER A 522 9.58 -1.81 18.82
N THR A 523 10.89 -1.65 18.86
CA THR A 523 11.68 -1.21 17.70
C THR A 523 13.13 -1.69 17.76
N ASP A 524 13.59 -2.26 16.65
CA ASP A 524 15.01 -2.26 16.29
C ASP A 524 15.35 -0.92 15.60
N LEU A 525 16.63 -0.56 15.53
CA LEU A 525 17.10 0.67 14.90
C LEU A 525 17.51 0.43 13.44
N ASN A 526 18.61 1.02 12.96
CA ASN A 526 19.01 0.87 11.57
C ASN A 526 19.38 -0.60 11.26
N HIS A 527 18.98 -1.03 10.08
CA HIS A 527 19.29 -2.31 9.47
C HIS A 527 20.23 -2.13 8.28
N TYR A 528 21.04 -3.17 8.04
CA TYR A 528 21.71 -3.44 6.77
C TYR A 528 22.90 -2.53 6.41
N ALA A 529 23.49 -1.87 7.40
CA ALA A 529 24.76 -1.15 7.26
C ALA A 529 25.91 -1.90 7.94
N SER A 530 27.16 -1.50 7.64
CA SER A 530 28.30 -1.95 8.44
C SER A 530 28.19 -1.44 9.88
N ASP A 531 28.85 -2.09 10.84
CA ASP A 531 28.74 -1.72 12.26
C ASP A 531 29.03 -0.23 12.50
N ALA A 532 30.09 0.31 11.91
CA ALA A 532 30.45 1.72 12.05
C ALA A 532 29.37 2.68 11.52
N GLU A 533 28.80 2.38 10.34
CA GLU A 533 27.76 3.23 9.74
C GLU A 533 26.42 3.07 10.47
N ASN A 534 26.10 1.86 10.95
CA ASN A 534 24.91 1.60 11.74
C ASN A 534 24.94 2.41 13.04
N ARG A 535 26.07 2.38 13.77
CA ARG A 535 26.26 3.18 14.99
C ARG A 535 26.10 4.68 14.73
N ARG A 536 26.59 5.19 13.60
CA ARG A 536 26.44 6.59 13.20
C ARG A 536 24.98 6.95 12.96
N LEU A 537 24.25 6.16 12.16
CA LEU A 537 22.84 6.40 11.86
C LEU A 537 21.95 6.22 13.10
N ASP A 538 22.22 5.21 13.92
CA ASP A 538 21.52 4.95 15.17
C ASP A 538 21.72 6.08 16.18
N ALA A 539 22.93 6.64 16.29
CA ALA A 539 23.18 7.80 17.14
C ALA A 539 22.30 9.00 16.72
N ILE A 540 22.20 9.27 15.41
CA ILE A 540 21.33 10.34 14.88
C ILE A 540 19.86 10.10 15.26
N ALA A 541 19.36 8.87 15.11
CA ALA A 541 17.99 8.51 15.48
C ALA A 541 17.77 8.64 17.00
N LEU A 542 18.67 8.10 17.82
CA LEU A 542 18.57 8.14 19.27
C LEU A 542 18.64 9.56 19.82
N ASP A 543 19.53 10.40 19.29
CA ASP A 543 19.64 11.80 19.68
C ASP A 543 18.35 12.58 19.36
N SER A 544 17.62 12.22 18.29
CA SER A 544 16.30 12.78 18.01
C SER A 544 15.22 12.29 18.99
N ILE A 545 15.26 11.00 19.38
CA ILE A 545 14.32 10.42 20.35
C ILE A 545 14.52 11.03 21.74
N GLU A 546 15.77 11.29 22.14
CA GLU A 546 16.11 11.92 23.42
C GLU A 546 15.64 13.37 23.54
N ARG A 547 15.39 14.05 22.42
CA ARG A 547 14.74 15.37 22.41
C ARG A 547 13.24 15.29 22.70
N LEU A 548 12.66 14.10 22.68
CA LEU A 548 11.25 13.82 22.99
C LEU A 548 10.28 14.66 22.14
N ASP A 549 10.64 14.88 20.87
CA ASP A 549 9.83 15.57 19.86
C ASP A 549 9.45 14.58 18.75
N ALA A 550 8.18 14.19 18.72
CA ALA A 550 7.68 13.21 17.75
C ALA A 550 7.84 13.68 16.29
N GLY A 551 7.70 14.98 16.03
CA GLY A 551 7.87 15.56 14.69
C GLY A 551 9.32 15.60 14.25
N ASP A 552 10.25 15.87 15.17
CA ASP A 552 11.69 15.79 14.92
C ASP A 552 12.14 14.37 14.59
N VAL A 553 11.67 13.37 15.36
CA VAL A 553 11.96 11.95 15.11
C VAL A 553 11.46 11.53 13.74
N TYR A 554 10.20 11.85 13.39
CA TYR A 554 9.62 11.51 12.09
C TYR A 554 10.44 12.07 10.93
N ARG A 555 10.76 13.38 10.97
CA ARG A 555 11.55 14.03 9.91
C ARG A 555 12.97 13.48 9.84
N THR A 556 13.66 13.38 10.98
CA THR A 556 15.05 12.92 11.05
C THR A 556 15.20 11.54 10.42
N VAL A 557 14.37 10.57 10.81
CA VAL A 557 14.47 9.20 10.30
C VAL A 557 14.12 9.13 8.80
N ARG A 558 13.08 9.84 8.35
CA ARG A 558 12.66 9.86 6.94
C ARG A 558 13.68 10.55 6.03
N GLU A 559 14.13 11.75 6.37
CA GLU A 559 15.07 12.53 5.56
C GLU A 559 16.45 11.89 5.47
N ARG A 560 16.90 11.26 6.57
CA ARG A 560 18.17 10.53 6.62
C ARG A 560 18.08 9.09 6.12
N LYS A 561 16.89 8.63 5.70
CA LYS A 561 16.63 7.27 5.20
C LYS A 561 17.11 6.18 6.17
N ILE A 562 16.94 6.40 7.48
CA ILE A 562 17.31 5.44 8.52
C ILE A 562 16.26 4.34 8.52
N SER A 563 16.67 3.08 8.45
CA SER A 563 15.77 1.92 8.27
C SER A 563 15.14 1.42 9.58
N MET A 564 15.03 2.28 10.59
CA MET A 564 14.39 1.99 11.89
C MET A 564 12.98 1.44 11.69
N CYS A 565 12.73 0.20 12.13
CA CYS A 565 11.47 -0.48 11.87
C CYS A 565 10.30 0.15 12.63
N GLY A 566 10.48 0.50 13.90
CA GLY A 566 9.44 1.06 14.77
C GLY A 566 9.37 2.59 14.80
N LEU A 567 9.63 3.26 13.67
CA LEU A 567 9.48 4.71 13.53
C LEU A 567 8.08 5.18 13.94
N LEU A 568 7.01 4.60 13.36
CA LEU A 568 5.65 5.05 13.66
C LEU A 568 5.24 4.74 15.11
N PRO A 569 5.51 3.54 15.68
CA PRO A 569 5.35 3.31 17.12
C PRO A 569 6.01 4.36 18.01
N ALA A 570 7.25 4.74 17.69
CA ALA A 570 7.97 5.75 18.47
C ALA A 570 7.29 7.13 18.38
N VAL A 571 6.94 7.57 17.17
CA VAL A 571 6.26 8.86 16.93
C VAL A 571 4.91 8.91 17.65
N VAL A 572 4.09 7.87 17.51
CA VAL A 572 2.77 7.76 18.16
C VAL A 572 2.89 7.83 19.68
N VAL A 573 3.80 7.07 20.28
CA VAL A 573 3.95 7.06 21.74
C VAL A 573 4.48 8.39 22.24
N LEU A 574 5.52 8.96 21.62
CA LEU A 574 6.07 10.25 22.04
C LEU A 574 5.03 11.37 21.97
N ASP A 575 4.25 11.44 20.88
CA ASP A 575 3.15 12.40 20.75
C ASP A 575 2.06 12.15 21.83
N THR A 576 1.68 10.88 22.04
CA THR A 576 0.72 10.51 23.09
C THR A 576 1.18 10.99 24.47
N LEU A 577 2.46 10.80 24.82
CA LEU A 577 3.03 11.25 26.09
C LEU A 577 2.98 12.77 26.23
N GLN A 578 3.31 13.50 25.16
CA GLN A 578 3.21 14.96 25.12
C GLN A 578 1.77 15.43 25.37
N GLN A 579 0.79 14.82 24.69
CA GLN A 579 -0.63 15.16 24.86
C GLN A 579 -1.16 14.83 26.26
N LEU A 580 -0.66 13.76 26.89
CA LEU A 580 -1.00 13.38 28.26
C LEU A 580 -0.31 14.25 29.33
N GLY A 581 0.55 15.18 28.93
CA GLY A 581 1.31 16.03 29.85
C GLY A 581 2.32 15.26 30.70
N VAL A 582 2.82 14.12 30.20
CA VAL A 582 3.86 13.35 30.89
C VAL A 582 5.16 14.17 30.90
N PRO A 583 5.89 14.23 32.03
CA PRO A 583 7.18 14.90 32.10
C PRO A 583 8.12 14.47 30.97
N ARG A 584 8.75 15.44 30.31
CA ARG A 584 9.70 15.21 29.22
C ARG A 584 11.06 14.75 29.77
N HIS A 585 11.11 13.52 30.25
CA HIS A 585 12.32 12.87 30.70
C HIS A 585 12.54 11.56 29.93
N GLY A 586 13.70 11.45 29.27
CA GLY A 586 14.12 10.28 28.52
C GLY A 586 15.48 9.81 29.02
N GLN A 587 15.63 8.51 29.24
CA GLN A 587 16.89 7.92 29.69
C GLN A 587 17.27 6.73 28.82
N ARG A 588 18.43 6.80 28.16
CA ARG A 588 19.03 5.67 27.45
C ARG A 588 19.71 4.74 28.46
N LEU A 589 19.29 3.47 28.51
CA LEU A 589 19.87 2.46 29.40
C LEU A 589 20.99 1.66 28.74
N GLY A 590 20.94 1.51 27.42
CA GLY A 590 21.93 0.76 26.69
C GLY A 590 21.74 0.83 25.19
N TYR A 591 22.82 0.51 24.48
CA TYR A 591 22.87 0.40 23.03
C TYR A 591 23.86 -0.71 22.65
N ALA A 592 23.50 -1.51 21.65
CA ALA A 592 24.36 -2.54 21.07
C ALA A 592 23.97 -2.78 19.61
N THR A 593 24.79 -3.50 18.88
CA THR A 593 24.46 -4.03 17.55
C THR A 593 24.51 -5.55 17.54
N SER A 594 23.99 -6.17 16.48
CA SER A 594 24.13 -7.62 16.30
C SER A 594 25.59 -8.10 16.27
N ALA A 595 26.56 -7.24 15.91
CA ALA A 595 27.98 -7.58 15.95
C ALA A 595 28.49 -7.79 17.38
N ASP A 596 27.95 -7.08 18.37
CA ASP A 596 28.28 -7.27 19.79
C ASP A 596 27.87 -8.66 20.30
N ALA A 597 26.98 -9.34 19.57
CA ALA A 597 26.54 -10.72 19.81
C ALA A 597 27.13 -11.73 18.79
N GLY A 598 28.17 -11.33 18.05
CA GLY A 598 28.93 -12.20 17.15
C GLY A 598 28.37 -12.35 15.73
N ALA A 599 27.45 -11.48 15.30
CA ALA A 599 27.04 -11.42 13.89
C ALA A 599 28.10 -10.74 13.00
N ASP A 600 27.96 -10.91 11.69
CA ASP A 600 28.85 -10.26 10.71
C ASP A 600 28.79 -8.73 10.81
N ALA A 601 29.95 -8.10 11.03
CA ALA A 601 30.10 -6.65 11.14
C ALA A 601 29.88 -5.91 9.80
N GLY A 602 29.87 -6.61 8.67
CA GLY A 602 29.55 -6.04 7.37
C GLY A 602 28.07 -5.68 7.20
N ARG A 603 27.17 -6.28 7.99
CA ARG A 603 25.73 -6.05 7.92
C ARG A 603 25.05 -6.30 9.26
N VAL A 604 24.83 -5.24 10.03
CA VAL A 604 24.30 -5.34 11.40
C VAL A 604 22.88 -4.77 11.53
N VAL A 605 22.29 -4.99 12.71
CA VAL A 605 21.08 -4.31 13.20
C VAL A 605 21.39 -3.67 14.55
N GLY A 606 20.89 -2.46 14.78
CA GLY A 606 21.05 -1.70 16.03
C GLY A 606 19.94 -1.96 17.03
N TYR A 607 20.28 -1.95 18.32
CA TYR A 607 19.37 -2.19 19.44
C TYR A 607 19.58 -1.14 20.51
N ALA A 608 18.51 -0.52 21.00
CA ALA A 608 18.57 0.42 22.11
C ALA A 608 17.45 0.21 23.12
N GLY A 609 17.74 0.54 24.37
CA GLY A 609 16.78 0.49 25.46
C GLY A 609 16.61 1.88 26.06
N MET A 610 15.36 2.35 26.17
CA MET A 610 15.06 3.67 26.73
C MET A 610 13.88 3.64 27.70
N LEU A 611 13.90 4.55 28.67
CA LEU A 611 12.82 4.83 29.61
C LEU A 611 12.26 6.23 29.37
N PHE A 612 10.94 6.40 29.51
CA PHE A 612 10.25 7.68 29.37
C PHE A 612 9.27 7.93 30.52
N GLY A 613 9.17 9.20 30.90
CA GLY A 613 8.31 9.67 31.99
C GLY A 613 9.03 9.72 33.33
#